data_AF-A0A8H3IKP6-F1
#
_entry.id   AF-A0A8H3IKP6-F1
#
_cell.length_a   1.000
_cell.length_b   1.000
_cell.length_c   1.000
_cell.angle_alpha   90.00
_cell.angle_beta   90.00
_cell.angle_gamma   90.00
#
_symmetry.space_group_name_H-M   'P 1'
#
loop_
_entity.id
_entity.type
_entity.pdbx_description
1 polymer ?
#
loop_
_entity_poly.entity_id
_entity_poly.type
_entity_poly.pdbx_seq_one_letter_code
_entity_poly.pdbx_strand_id
1 'polypeptide(L)'
;MQATGGHCRPGRYTTFVRDTLLHGAEGAASIARFEETNVRQLAAFAQAHQIQCTLEAVTTVNIFESGTESQFSQVLAAISARKLALATDIASGAADDRIVYSASSAQQTFHIPNAIGAVSFPAYTINPYQFVCGVLELALKKGLNLQTGTPVTSISSSISSSKASKATWTVTTPRGNITTPNILLATNAYTSHLLPQASRFIKPVRNQAVALRPRSNLLNLPLTLLQNHSICFTYNTNQSSSGSDRMEGDDYLVSKPASPTTTTTTSDSPPPQPQRDLILGGGRHLAAIPNEEFNTDDTSIDERVASYLRTALATQHFGGGDSGGGGGGGEEQVLREWTGIVGHTPDENPVLGAVAVSGRPPGLWICAGFTGHGMALAFRSADAVSSLVLGREGEVKDWLPRSFLWESKGRRRWIGLGE
;
A
#
# COMPACT_ATOMS: atom_id res chain seq x y z
N MET A 1 -0.49 -8.22 -11.83
CA MET A 1 0.55 -7.65 -10.93
C MET A 1 -0.19 -6.70 -10.00
N GLN A 2 0.02 -6.71 -8.68
CA GLN A 2 -0.63 -5.70 -7.82
C GLN A 2 -0.06 -4.32 -8.19
N ALA A 3 -0.91 -3.28 -8.18
CA ALA A 3 -0.55 -1.89 -8.51
C ALA A 3 0.29 -1.21 -7.41
N THR A 4 1.35 -1.87 -6.93
CA THR A 4 2.29 -1.30 -5.97
C THR A 4 3.58 -0.95 -6.71
N GLY A 5 3.92 0.33 -6.76
CA GLY A 5 5.21 0.77 -7.34
C GLY A 5 6.41 0.63 -6.40
N GLY A 6 6.27 -0.12 -5.30
CA GLY A 6 7.37 -0.46 -4.41
C GLY A 6 7.53 0.40 -3.16
N HIS A 7 6.58 1.28 -2.84
CA HIS A 7 6.54 1.96 -1.54
C HIS A 7 6.33 0.97 -0.40
N CYS A 8 7.28 0.93 0.54
CA CYS A 8 7.19 0.19 1.80
C CYS A 8 7.45 1.15 2.96
N ARG A 9 6.39 1.79 3.46
CA ARG A 9 6.47 2.94 4.38
C ARG A 9 5.39 2.91 5.46
N PRO A 10 5.67 3.38 6.69
CA PRO A 10 4.66 3.55 7.73
C PRO A 10 3.89 4.87 7.58
N GLY A 11 2.98 4.90 6.60
CA GLY A 11 2.30 6.10 6.15
C GLY A 11 1.05 6.50 6.93
N ARG A 12 0.50 5.63 7.78
CA ARG A 12 -0.81 5.85 8.44
C ARG A 12 -0.79 6.82 9.62
N TYR A 13 0.32 7.52 9.85
CA TYR A 13 0.31 8.63 10.82
C TYR A 13 -0.68 9.74 10.43
N THR A 14 -0.99 9.88 9.13
CA THR A 14 -2.01 10.83 8.63
C THR A 14 -3.41 10.49 9.13
N THR A 15 -3.70 9.22 9.39
CA THR A 15 -5.02 8.75 9.88
C THR A 15 -5.10 8.68 11.39
N PHE A 16 -4.06 9.07 12.13
CA PHE A 16 -3.96 8.83 13.57
C PHE A 16 -5.11 9.45 14.39
N VAL A 17 -5.55 10.67 14.05
CA VAL A 17 -6.69 11.31 14.71
C VAL A 17 -7.98 10.52 14.45
N ARG A 18 -8.23 10.13 13.20
CA ARG A 18 -9.38 9.31 12.84
C ARG A 18 -9.35 7.96 13.57
N ASP A 19 -8.21 7.30 13.58
CA ASP A 19 -8.02 6.02 14.26
C ASP A 19 -8.22 6.16 15.78
N THR A 20 -7.85 7.31 16.36
CA THR A 20 -8.13 7.63 17.78
C THR A 20 -9.62 7.80 18.03
N LEU A 21 -10.36 8.47 17.14
CA LEU A 21 -11.81 8.62 17.25
C LEU A 21 -12.53 7.27 17.12
N LEU A 22 -12.05 6.38 16.25
CA LEU A 22 -12.67 5.08 15.99
C LEU A 22 -12.31 4.01 17.02
N HIS A 23 -11.10 4.06 17.60
CA HIS A 23 -10.53 2.95 18.38
C HIS A 23 -9.93 3.36 19.73
N GLY A 24 -9.99 4.66 20.08
CA GLY A 24 -9.29 5.22 21.22
C GLY A 24 -7.79 5.41 20.97
N ALA A 25 -7.13 6.16 21.84
CA ALA A 25 -5.71 6.50 21.71
C ALA A 25 -4.81 5.26 21.65
N GLU A 26 -5.07 4.27 22.49
CA GLU A 26 -4.31 3.01 22.49
C GLU A 26 -4.59 2.15 21.24
N GLY A 27 -5.81 2.18 20.71
CA GLY A 27 -6.12 1.52 19.44
C GLY A 27 -5.35 2.13 18.27
N ALA A 28 -5.27 3.47 18.20
CA ALA A 28 -4.48 4.17 17.20
C ALA A 28 -2.96 3.91 17.37
N ALA A 29 -2.46 3.93 18.60
CA ALA A 29 -1.08 3.60 18.93
C ALA A 29 -0.73 2.15 18.54
N SER A 30 -1.63 1.20 18.77
CA SER A 30 -1.49 -0.20 18.35
C SER A 30 -1.38 -0.34 16.83
N ILE A 31 -2.21 0.38 16.06
CA ILE A 31 -2.14 0.42 14.59
C ILE A 31 -0.80 1.00 14.12
N ALA A 32 -0.36 2.11 14.70
CA ALA A 32 0.92 2.74 14.36
C ALA A 32 2.11 1.81 14.64
N ARG A 33 2.15 1.19 15.83
CA ARG A 33 3.15 0.17 16.20
C ARG A 33 3.12 -1.00 15.21
N PHE A 34 1.93 -1.42 14.80
CA PHE A 34 1.77 -2.53 13.87
C PHE A 34 2.47 -2.25 12.54
N GLU A 35 2.14 -1.11 11.94
CA GLU A 35 2.64 -0.67 10.63
C GLU A 35 4.17 -0.46 10.64
N GLU A 36 4.69 0.28 11.62
CA GLU A 36 6.13 0.58 11.74
C GLU A 36 6.96 -0.68 11.97
N THR A 37 6.43 -1.63 12.74
CA THR A 37 7.10 -2.91 12.95
C THR A 37 6.98 -3.81 11.71
N ASN A 38 5.87 -3.76 10.96
CA ASN A 38 5.74 -4.52 9.72
C ASN A 38 6.80 -4.12 8.71
N VAL A 39 6.94 -2.82 8.45
CA VAL A 39 7.91 -2.30 7.47
C VAL A 39 9.33 -2.74 7.83
N ARG A 40 9.72 -2.61 9.11
CA ARG A 40 11.04 -3.05 9.59
C ARG A 40 11.23 -4.56 9.50
N GLN A 41 10.24 -5.36 9.92
CA GLN A 41 10.34 -6.82 9.89
C GLN A 41 10.37 -7.37 8.46
N LEU A 42 9.64 -6.76 7.53
CA LEU A 42 9.68 -7.13 6.12
C LEU A 42 11.08 -6.92 5.54
N ALA A 43 11.67 -5.76 5.77
CA ALA A 43 13.03 -5.43 5.33
C ALA A 43 14.06 -6.38 5.96
N ALA A 44 13.98 -6.59 7.28
CA ALA A 44 14.87 -7.50 8.00
C ALA A 44 14.75 -8.95 7.51
N PHE A 45 13.53 -9.42 7.22
CA PHE A 45 13.28 -10.74 6.66
C PHE A 45 13.92 -10.90 5.28
N ALA A 46 13.71 -9.92 4.39
CA ALA A 46 14.31 -9.93 3.06
C ALA A 46 15.84 -10.00 3.13
N GLN A 47 16.46 -9.23 4.01
CA GLN A 47 17.91 -9.23 4.23
C GLN A 47 18.41 -10.55 4.82
N ALA A 48 17.78 -11.03 5.89
CA ALA A 48 18.17 -12.26 6.59
C ALA A 48 18.10 -13.50 5.68
N HIS A 49 17.13 -13.53 4.76
CA HIS A 49 16.96 -14.59 3.79
C HIS A 49 17.58 -14.31 2.41
N GLN A 50 18.31 -13.20 2.27
CA GLN A 50 19.01 -12.80 1.04
C GLN A 50 18.08 -12.76 -0.20
N ILE A 51 16.83 -12.35 0.00
CA ILE A 51 15.83 -12.27 -1.07
C ILE A 51 16.22 -11.14 -2.04
N GLN A 52 16.43 -11.49 -3.30
CA GLN A 52 16.81 -10.56 -4.36
C GLN A 52 15.61 -9.71 -4.81
N CYS A 53 15.26 -8.68 -4.02
CA CYS A 53 14.07 -7.85 -4.22
C CYS A 53 14.33 -6.35 -4.28
N THR A 54 15.55 -5.96 -4.62
CA THR A 54 15.98 -4.55 -4.76
C THR A 54 15.51 -3.66 -3.61
N LEU A 55 15.70 -4.14 -2.38
CA LEU A 55 15.35 -3.42 -1.17
C LEU A 55 16.36 -2.30 -0.93
N GLU A 56 15.92 -1.04 -0.93
CA GLU A 56 16.74 0.12 -0.57
C GLU A 56 16.12 0.82 0.65
N ALA A 57 16.94 1.15 1.66
CA ALA A 57 16.54 2.03 2.74
C ALA A 57 16.53 3.47 2.21
N VAL A 58 15.43 4.19 2.45
CA VAL A 58 15.21 5.55 1.94
C VAL A 58 14.56 6.41 3.01
N THR A 59 14.57 7.72 2.79
CA THR A 59 13.68 8.64 3.49
C THR A 59 12.42 8.82 2.66
N THR A 60 11.25 8.41 3.14
CA THR A 60 10.01 8.79 2.46
C THR A 60 9.60 10.20 2.86
N VAL A 61 8.94 10.92 1.95
CA VAL A 61 8.43 12.27 2.22
C VAL A 61 7.01 12.41 1.68
N ASN A 62 6.10 12.90 2.53
CA ASN A 62 4.80 13.42 2.12
C ASN A 62 4.95 14.91 1.87
N ILE A 63 4.63 15.35 0.66
CA ILE A 63 4.65 16.75 0.26
C ILE A 63 3.20 17.20 0.11
N PHE A 64 2.89 18.33 0.74
CA PHE A 64 1.59 18.98 0.68
C PHE A 64 1.72 20.18 -0.24
N GLU A 65 0.98 20.18 -1.36
CA GLU A 65 1.00 21.26 -2.35
C GLU A 65 -0.05 22.33 -2.03
N SER A 66 0.05 23.48 -2.69
CA SER A 66 -0.87 24.60 -2.52
C SER A 66 -2.34 24.17 -2.70
N GLY A 67 -3.22 24.67 -1.82
CA GLY A 67 -4.63 24.24 -1.77
C GLY A 67 -4.91 23.03 -0.86
N THR A 68 -3.89 22.52 -0.15
CA THR A 68 -4.01 21.42 0.83
C THR A 68 -3.75 21.85 2.28
N GLU A 69 -3.97 23.13 2.60
CA GLU A 69 -3.63 23.73 3.91
C GLU A 69 -4.39 23.07 5.07
N SER A 70 -5.65 22.67 4.84
CA SER A 70 -6.45 21.99 5.85
C SER A 70 -5.87 20.61 6.17
N GLN A 71 -5.48 19.85 5.14
CA GLN A 71 -4.92 18.51 5.26
C GLN A 71 -3.57 18.59 5.96
N PHE A 72 -2.69 19.50 5.57
CA PHE A 72 -1.42 19.67 6.24
C PHE A 72 -1.60 20.02 7.73
N SER A 73 -2.55 20.90 8.05
CA SER A 73 -2.89 21.23 9.45
C SER A 73 -3.41 20.00 10.22
N GLN A 74 -4.26 19.18 9.61
CA GLN A 74 -4.73 17.92 10.21
C GLN A 74 -3.59 16.93 10.44
N VAL A 75 -2.64 16.84 9.52
CA VAL A 75 -1.45 15.99 9.66
C VAL A 75 -0.55 16.47 10.80
N LEU A 76 -0.36 17.78 10.98
CA LEU A 76 0.39 18.30 12.13
C LEU A 76 -0.28 17.98 13.47
N ALA A 77 -1.62 18.07 13.51
CA ALA A 77 -2.40 17.65 14.67
C ALA A 77 -2.25 16.14 14.92
N ALA A 78 -2.27 15.32 13.86
CA ALA A 78 -2.09 13.87 13.94
C ALA A 78 -0.71 13.47 14.46
N ILE A 79 0.36 14.13 14.01
CA ILE A 79 1.72 13.95 14.53
C ILE A 79 1.77 14.27 16.03
N SER A 80 1.15 15.38 16.43
CA SER A 80 1.12 15.81 17.84
C SER A 80 0.35 14.83 18.72
N ALA A 81 -0.83 14.38 18.28
CA ALA A 81 -1.64 13.38 18.97
C ALA A 81 -0.90 12.03 19.07
N ARG A 82 -0.23 11.62 17.99
CA ARG A 82 0.59 10.41 17.95
C ARG A 82 1.73 10.47 18.95
N LYS A 83 2.48 11.58 19.01
CA LYS A 83 3.57 11.79 19.97
C LYS A 83 3.09 11.60 21.41
N LEU A 84 1.92 12.15 21.74
CA LEU A 84 1.34 12.00 23.07
C LEU A 84 0.95 10.55 23.37
N ALA A 85 0.28 9.88 22.42
CA ALA A 85 -0.18 8.50 22.59
C ALA A 85 0.96 7.47 22.67
N LEU A 86 2.10 7.75 22.02
CA LEU A 86 3.30 6.90 22.02
C LEU A 86 4.40 7.40 22.97
N ALA A 87 4.08 8.30 23.90
CA ALA A 87 5.08 8.92 24.77
C ALA A 87 5.89 7.88 25.57
N THR A 88 5.25 6.82 26.04
CA THR A 88 5.93 5.72 26.76
C THR A 88 6.84 4.91 25.83
N ASP A 89 6.39 4.61 24.61
CA ASP A 89 7.20 3.93 23.59
C ASP A 89 8.45 4.78 23.28
N ILE A 90 8.27 6.09 23.07
CA ILE A 90 9.35 7.02 22.78
C ILE A 90 10.32 7.13 23.96
N ALA A 91 9.80 7.23 25.19
CA ALA A 91 10.61 7.25 26.40
C ALA A 91 11.37 5.93 26.63
N SER A 92 10.89 4.81 26.10
CA SER A 92 11.57 3.50 26.13
C SER A 92 12.47 3.25 24.92
N GLY A 93 12.72 4.27 24.10
CA GLY A 93 13.70 4.24 23.01
C GLY A 93 13.11 3.99 21.62
N ALA A 94 11.78 4.01 21.45
CA ALA A 94 11.18 4.05 20.12
C ALA A 94 11.47 5.40 19.47
N ALA A 95 11.98 5.38 18.24
CA ALA A 95 12.29 6.61 17.54
C ALA A 95 11.02 7.24 16.96
N ASP A 96 10.85 8.56 17.14
CA ASP A 96 9.86 9.35 16.38
C ASP A 96 10.58 10.19 15.31
N ASP A 97 11.01 9.51 14.26
CA ASP A 97 11.90 10.03 13.22
C ASP A 97 11.19 10.95 12.20
N ARG A 98 10.01 11.49 12.55
CA ARG A 98 9.23 12.34 11.67
C ARG A 98 9.73 13.78 11.73
N ILE A 99 10.21 14.27 10.59
CA ILE A 99 10.67 15.66 10.43
C ILE A 99 9.61 16.44 9.68
N VAL A 100 9.15 17.54 10.27
CA VAL A 100 8.20 18.48 9.65
C VAL A 100 8.98 19.62 9.00
N TYR A 101 8.66 19.93 7.76
CA TYR A 101 9.25 21.03 6.99
C TYR A 101 8.21 22.13 6.80
N SER A 102 8.63 23.38 6.99
CA SER A 102 7.87 24.56 6.55
C SER A 102 7.80 24.61 5.03
N ALA A 103 6.92 25.46 4.48
CA ALA A 103 6.84 25.72 3.04
C ALA A 103 8.22 26.02 2.42
N SER A 104 8.95 27.00 2.96
CA SER A 104 10.26 27.41 2.43
C SER A 104 11.28 26.27 2.45
N SER A 105 11.38 25.54 3.56
CA SER A 105 12.31 24.41 3.68
C SER A 105 11.92 23.25 2.78
N ALA A 106 10.62 22.97 2.61
CA ALA A 106 10.14 21.91 1.73
C ALA A 106 10.41 22.24 0.25
N GLN A 107 10.12 23.48 -0.18
CA GLN A 107 10.40 23.98 -1.52
C GLN A 107 11.89 23.89 -1.86
N GLN A 108 12.75 24.33 -0.93
CA GLN A 108 14.20 24.31 -1.12
C GLN A 108 14.79 22.89 -1.10
N THR A 109 14.31 22.02 -0.21
CA THR A 109 14.87 20.68 -0.01
C THR A 109 14.41 19.70 -1.09
N PHE A 110 13.14 19.76 -1.46
CA PHE A 110 12.52 18.79 -2.37
C PHE A 110 12.27 19.34 -3.78
N HIS A 111 12.65 20.60 -4.02
CA HIS A 111 12.51 21.27 -5.33
C HIS A 111 11.06 21.25 -5.86
N ILE A 112 10.10 21.47 -4.96
CA ILE A 112 8.67 21.53 -5.29
C ILE A 112 8.17 22.94 -5.02
N PRO A 113 8.05 23.79 -6.07
CA PRO A 113 7.75 25.21 -5.91
C PRO A 113 6.45 25.50 -5.16
N ASN A 114 5.42 24.67 -5.37
CA ASN A 114 4.10 24.86 -4.78
C ASN A 114 3.92 24.18 -3.42
N ALA A 115 4.98 23.61 -2.84
CA ALA A 115 4.89 22.95 -1.53
C ALA A 115 4.56 23.96 -0.43
N ILE A 116 3.54 23.67 0.37
CA ILE A 116 3.17 24.42 1.58
C ILE A 116 3.77 23.81 2.85
N GLY A 117 4.30 22.59 2.74
CA GLY A 117 4.94 21.86 3.82
C GLY A 117 5.24 20.42 3.43
N ALA A 118 6.01 19.73 4.26
CA ALA A 118 6.30 18.32 4.05
C ALA A 118 6.54 17.61 5.39
N VAL A 119 6.42 16.28 5.37
CA VAL A 119 6.77 15.40 6.50
C VAL A 119 7.62 14.26 5.97
N SER A 120 8.83 14.09 6.49
CA SER A 120 9.73 12.99 6.12
C SER A 120 9.94 12.00 7.26
N PHE A 121 10.23 10.74 6.92
CA PHE A 121 10.54 9.67 7.89
C PHE A 121 11.22 8.47 7.21
N PRO A 122 11.90 7.59 7.96
CA PRO A 122 12.55 6.39 7.41
C PRO A 122 11.54 5.42 6.79
N ALA A 123 11.91 4.83 5.66
CA ALA A 123 11.12 3.85 4.92
C ALA A 123 12.02 2.96 4.05
N TYR A 124 11.39 2.12 3.22
CA TYR A 124 12.07 1.34 2.20
C TYR A 124 11.37 1.47 0.85
N THR A 125 12.15 1.34 -0.22
CA THR A 125 11.64 0.94 -1.53
C THR A 125 11.99 -0.52 -1.75
N ILE A 126 11.11 -1.24 -2.44
CA ILE A 126 11.28 -2.68 -2.69
C ILE A 126 10.59 -3.06 -3.99
N ASN A 127 11.12 -4.04 -4.72
CA ASN A 127 10.36 -4.69 -5.78
C ASN A 127 9.42 -5.73 -5.16
N PRO A 128 8.10 -5.45 -5.11
CA PRO A 128 7.16 -6.30 -4.40
C PRO A 128 7.00 -7.67 -5.08
N TYR A 129 7.09 -7.73 -6.41
CA TYR A 129 7.01 -8.99 -7.16
C TYR A 129 8.18 -9.90 -6.78
N GLN A 130 9.40 -9.38 -6.83
CA GLN A 130 10.59 -10.14 -6.48
C GLN A 130 10.60 -10.58 -5.01
N PHE A 131 10.13 -9.73 -4.10
CA PHE A 131 9.99 -10.11 -2.69
C PHE A 131 9.04 -11.30 -2.53
N VAL A 132 7.84 -11.21 -3.12
CA VAL A 132 6.84 -12.30 -3.06
C VAL A 132 7.39 -13.58 -3.69
N CYS A 133 8.08 -13.50 -4.83
CA CYS A 133 8.74 -14.66 -5.44
C CYS A 133 9.78 -15.28 -4.49
N GLY A 134 10.62 -14.49 -3.84
CA GLY A 134 11.59 -14.99 -2.88
C GLY A 134 10.94 -15.67 -1.67
N VAL A 135 9.86 -15.10 -1.11
CA VAL A 135 9.08 -15.75 -0.03
C VAL A 135 8.50 -17.08 -0.53
N LEU A 136 7.96 -17.11 -1.74
CA LEU A 136 7.37 -18.31 -2.33
C LEU A 136 8.42 -19.41 -2.54
N GLU A 137 9.61 -19.07 -3.04
CA GLU A 137 10.72 -20.01 -3.20
C GLU A 137 11.15 -20.61 -1.85
N LEU A 138 11.20 -19.80 -0.79
CA LEU A 138 11.48 -20.29 0.57
C LEU A 138 10.38 -21.24 1.06
N ALA A 139 9.11 -20.95 0.78
CA ALA A 139 7.99 -21.80 1.15
C ALA A 139 7.99 -23.14 0.36
N LEU A 140 8.30 -23.11 -0.94
CA LEU A 140 8.45 -24.30 -1.78
C LEU A 140 9.55 -25.22 -1.24
N LYS A 141 10.70 -24.67 -0.83
CA LYS A 141 11.78 -25.44 -0.17
C LYS A 141 11.35 -26.09 1.14
N LYS A 142 10.30 -25.58 1.79
CA LYS A 142 9.69 -26.15 3.00
C LYS A 142 8.54 -27.13 2.72
N GLY A 143 8.27 -27.43 1.45
CA GLY A 143 7.25 -28.41 1.05
C GLY A 143 5.87 -27.81 0.73
N LEU A 144 5.76 -26.49 0.52
CA LEU A 144 4.52 -25.90 0.02
C LEU A 144 4.13 -26.54 -1.32
N ASN A 145 2.90 -27.02 -1.42
CA ASN A 145 2.32 -27.45 -2.68
C ASN A 145 1.64 -26.26 -3.38
N LEU A 146 2.30 -25.70 -4.39
CA LEU A 146 1.80 -24.58 -5.17
C LEU A 146 1.00 -25.08 -6.39
N GLN A 147 -0.25 -24.64 -6.51
CA GLN A 147 -1.11 -24.89 -7.66
C GLN A 147 -1.46 -23.56 -8.35
N THR A 148 -0.83 -23.28 -9.48
CA THR A 148 -1.16 -22.12 -10.34
C THR A 148 -2.20 -22.51 -11.40
N GLY A 149 -2.80 -21.52 -12.07
CA GLY A 149 -3.83 -21.78 -13.10
C GLY A 149 -5.05 -22.57 -12.58
N THR A 150 -5.29 -22.53 -11.26
CA THR A 150 -6.29 -23.35 -10.57
C THR A 150 -7.24 -22.42 -9.81
N PRO A 151 -8.10 -21.66 -10.52
CA PRO A 151 -9.00 -20.72 -9.86
C PRO A 151 -9.99 -21.48 -8.98
N VAL A 152 -10.12 -21.02 -7.73
CA VAL A 152 -11.19 -21.50 -6.84
C VAL A 152 -12.49 -20.83 -7.27
N THR A 153 -13.49 -21.62 -7.60
CA THR A 153 -14.79 -21.13 -8.09
C THR A 153 -15.86 -21.13 -7.01
N SER A 154 -15.72 -21.97 -5.97
CA SER A 154 -16.62 -21.95 -4.82
C SER A 154 -16.01 -22.65 -3.60
N ILE A 155 -16.54 -22.31 -2.42
CA ILE A 155 -16.27 -23.01 -1.16
C ILE A 155 -17.59 -23.47 -0.54
N SER A 156 -17.61 -24.68 0.02
CA SER A 156 -18.76 -25.22 0.74
C SER A 156 -18.31 -25.98 1.98
N SER A 157 -19.20 -26.14 2.96
CA SER A 157 -18.91 -26.89 4.18
C SER A 157 -19.90 -28.03 4.33
N SER A 158 -19.41 -29.23 4.66
CA SER A 158 -20.27 -30.33 5.12
C SER A 158 -20.25 -30.40 6.65
N ILE A 159 -21.41 -30.29 7.27
CA ILE A 159 -21.59 -30.62 8.69
C ILE A 159 -21.99 -32.09 8.73
N SER A 160 -21.05 -32.97 9.09
CA SER A 160 -21.39 -34.36 9.38
C SER A 160 -22.25 -34.40 10.64
N SER A 161 -23.37 -35.12 10.58
CA SER A 161 -24.35 -35.28 11.66
C SER A 161 -23.82 -36.07 12.86
N SER A 162 -22.59 -36.61 12.79
CA SER A 162 -21.94 -37.27 13.91
C SER A 162 -21.11 -36.26 14.72
N LYS A 163 -21.36 -36.20 16.04
CA LYS A 163 -20.67 -35.32 17.02
C LYS A 163 -19.14 -35.51 17.10
N ALA A 164 -18.56 -36.43 16.33
CA ALA A 164 -17.17 -36.86 16.41
C ALA A 164 -16.26 -36.41 15.25
N SER A 165 -16.82 -35.94 14.11
CA SER A 165 -16.01 -35.53 12.95
C SER A 165 -15.84 -34.01 12.90
N LYS A 166 -14.58 -33.54 12.82
CA LYS A 166 -14.26 -32.13 12.54
C LYS A 166 -14.96 -31.70 11.25
N ALA A 167 -15.58 -30.53 11.27
CA ALA A 167 -16.17 -29.94 10.08
C ALA A 167 -15.11 -29.86 8.96
N THR A 168 -15.52 -30.27 7.75
CA THR A 168 -14.64 -30.31 6.59
C THR A 168 -15.17 -29.36 5.53
N TRP A 169 -14.27 -28.57 4.97
CA TRP A 169 -14.53 -27.68 3.87
C TRP A 169 -14.18 -28.35 2.55
N THR A 170 -14.97 -28.08 1.52
CA THR A 170 -14.70 -28.46 0.13
C THR A 170 -14.44 -27.20 -0.69
N VAL A 171 -13.28 -27.16 -1.33
CA VAL A 171 -12.84 -26.12 -2.25
C VAL A 171 -13.00 -26.66 -3.68
N THR A 172 -13.83 -25.99 -4.48
CA THR A 172 -14.12 -26.41 -5.87
C THR A 172 -13.24 -25.65 -6.83
N THR A 173 -12.63 -26.38 -7.78
CA THR A 173 -11.82 -25.81 -8.87
C THR A 173 -12.13 -26.54 -10.18
N PRO A 174 -11.81 -25.97 -11.36
CA PRO A 174 -11.95 -26.70 -12.64
C PRO A 174 -11.11 -27.98 -12.73
N ARG A 175 -10.08 -28.12 -11.89
CA ARG A 175 -9.20 -29.30 -11.85
C ARG A 175 -9.64 -30.36 -10.84
N GLY A 176 -10.75 -30.13 -10.14
CA GLY A 176 -11.29 -31.03 -9.13
C GLY A 176 -11.46 -30.36 -7.76
N ASN A 177 -11.92 -31.16 -6.80
CA ASN A 177 -12.25 -30.71 -5.45
C ASN A 177 -11.13 -31.03 -4.47
N ILE A 178 -10.92 -30.14 -3.50
CA ILE A 178 -9.97 -30.31 -2.40
C ILE A 178 -10.74 -30.23 -1.09
N THR A 179 -10.54 -31.20 -0.19
CA THR A 179 -11.12 -31.18 1.15
C THR A 179 -10.10 -30.79 2.20
N THR A 180 -10.45 -29.88 3.10
CA THR A 180 -9.54 -29.37 4.15
C THR A 180 -10.31 -28.95 5.40
N PRO A 181 -9.73 -29.06 6.61
CA PRO A 181 -10.32 -28.49 7.82
C PRO A 181 -10.21 -26.96 7.87
N ASN A 182 -9.26 -26.36 7.14
CA ASN A 182 -9.00 -24.93 7.17
C ASN A 182 -8.87 -24.33 5.77
N ILE A 183 -9.49 -23.16 5.55
CA ILE A 183 -9.35 -22.32 4.36
C ILE A 183 -8.92 -20.92 4.81
N LEU A 184 -7.84 -20.40 4.23
CA LEU A 184 -7.44 -19.00 4.37
C LEU A 184 -7.76 -18.24 3.07
N LEU A 185 -8.68 -17.28 3.15
CA LEU A 185 -9.00 -16.35 2.07
C LEU A 185 -7.97 -15.21 2.06
N ALA A 186 -6.95 -15.35 1.21
CA ALA A 186 -5.94 -14.33 0.93
C ALA A 186 -6.11 -13.72 -0.48
N THR A 187 -7.35 -13.63 -0.97
CA THR A 187 -7.69 -13.20 -2.34
C THR A 187 -7.97 -11.69 -2.45
N ASN A 188 -7.71 -10.93 -1.40
CA ASN A 188 -7.82 -9.46 -1.34
C ASN A 188 -9.13 -8.94 -1.95
N ALA A 189 -9.08 -8.13 -3.00
CA ALA A 189 -10.23 -7.52 -3.66
C ALA A 189 -11.26 -8.55 -4.17
N TYR A 190 -10.81 -9.76 -4.52
CA TYR A 190 -11.63 -10.82 -5.07
C TYR A 190 -12.28 -11.70 -3.99
N THR A 191 -12.10 -11.36 -2.70
CA THR A 191 -12.65 -12.15 -1.57
C THR A 191 -14.17 -12.31 -1.67
N SER A 192 -14.88 -11.29 -2.15
CA SER A 192 -16.33 -11.29 -2.29
C SER A 192 -16.87 -12.39 -3.22
N HIS A 193 -16.06 -12.89 -4.15
CA HIS A 193 -16.45 -14.00 -5.02
C HIS A 193 -16.64 -15.32 -4.25
N LEU A 194 -15.80 -15.57 -3.24
CA LEU A 194 -15.85 -16.78 -2.41
C LEU A 194 -16.64 -16.58 -1.11
N LEU A 195 -16.72 -15.33 -0.65
CA LEU A 195 -17.40 -14.92 0.56
C LEU A 195 -18.30 -13.71 0.25
N PRO A 196 -19.52 -13.90 -0.26
CA PRO A 196 -20.40 -12.80 -0.69
C PRO A 196 -20.65 -11.73 0.38
N GLN A 197 -20.61 -12.09 1.66
CA GLN A 197 -20.72 -11.15 2.79
C GLN A 197 -19.61 -10.10 2.79
N ALA A 198 -18.43 -10.42 2.24
CA ALA A 198 -17.31 -9.50 2.13
C ALA A 198 -17.57 -8.32 1.19
N SER A 199 -18.50 -8.43 0.24
CA SER A 199 -18.85 -7.32 -0.67
C SER A 199 -19.39 -6.08 0.06
N ARG A 200 -19.86 -6.25 1.30
CA ARG A 200 -20.38 -5.17 2.14
C ARG A 200 -19.29 -4.25 2.70
N PHE A 201 -18.03 -4.68 2.70
CA PHE A 201 -16.93 -3.92 3.31
C PHE A 201 -15.56 -4.14 2.65
N ILE A 202 -15.44 -4.96 1.60
CA ILE A 202 -14.28 -5.01 0.71
C ILE A 202 -14.77 -4.66 -0.68
N LYS A 203 -14.42 -3.45 -1.13
CA LYS A 203 -14.68 -2.99 -2.49
C LYS A 203 -13.44 -3.19 -3.36
N PRO A 204 -13.54 -3.77 -4.56
CA PRO A 204 -12.43 -3.78 -5.49
C PRO A 204 -12.25 -2.37 -6.08
N VAL A 205 -11.01 -1.90 -6.14
CA VAL A 205 -10.63 -0.60 -6.70
C VAL A 205 -9.43 -0.80 -7.60
N ARG A 206 -9.51 -0.37 -8.86
CA ARG A 206 -8.37 -0.41 -9.78
C ARG A 206 -7.45 0.78 -9.55
N ASN A 207 -6.16 0.50 -9.41
CA ASN A 207 -5.11 1.51 -9.40
C ASN A 207 -4.21 1.32 -10.64
N GLN A 208 -3.55 2.39 -11.06
CA GLN A 208 -2.64 2.40 -12.20
C GLN A 208 -1.29 2.99 -11.81
N ALA A 209 -0.24 2.49 -12.46
CA ALA A 209 1.11 3.01 -12.33
C ALA A 209 1.84 2.95 -13.68
N VAL A 210 2.84 3.81 -13.80
CA VAL A 210 3.73 3.91 -14.96
C VAL A 210 5.18 3.85 -14.51
N ALA A 211 6.00 3.12 -15.25
CA ALA A 211 7.45 3.22 -15.20
C ALA A 211 7.91 4.19 -16.29
N LEU A 212 8.61 5.23 -15.87
CA LEU A 212 9.07 6.32 -16.71
C LEU A 212 10.59 6.37 -16.73
N ARG A 213 11.14 6.77 -17.87
CA ARG A 213 12.50 7.28 -17.97
C ARG A 213 12.42 8.80 -18.08
N PRO A 214 12.81 9.55 -17.04
CA PRO A 214 12.71 10.99 -17.05
C PRO A 214 13.59 11.60 -18.15
N ARG A 215 13.05 12.59 -18.86
CA ARG A 215 13.74 13.39 -19.87
C ARG A 215 14.83 14.26 -19.22
N SER A 216 15.85 14.61 -19.99
CA SER A 216 17.03 15.33 -19.50
C SER A 216 16.71 16.70 -18.87
N ASN A 217 15.61 17.35 -19.24
CA ASN A 217 15.16 18.61 -18.66
C ASN A 217 14.54 18.46 -17.26
N LEU A 218 13.94 17.31 -16.92
CA LEU A 218 13.51 16.99 -15.56
C LEU A 218 14.69 16.64 -14.63
N LEU A 219 15.85 16.28 -15.19
CA LEU A 219 17.06 15.92 -14.43
C LEU A 219 17.79 17.12 -13.81
N ASN A 220 17.28 18.35 -13.93
CA ASN A 220 17.80 19.47 -13.14
C ASN A 220 17.54 19.31 -11.63
N LEU A 221 16.76 18.29 -11.22
CA LEU A 221 16.65 17.85 -9.84
C LEU A 221 17.97 17.22 -9.36
N PRO A 222 18.41 17.47 -8.12
CA PRO A 222 19.56 16.76 -7.57
C PRO A 222 19.35 15.25 -7.63
N LEU A 223 20.31 14.50 -8.17
CA LEU A 223 20.25 13.05 -8.20
C LEU A 223 20.00 12.45 -6.81
N THR A 224 20.52 13.09 -5.76
CA THR A 224 20.33 12.71 -4.36
C THR A 224 18.88 12.77 -3.90
N LEU A 225 18.06 13.66 -4.47
CA LEU A 225 16.64 13.74 -4.16
C LEU A 225 15.96 12.43 -4.56
N LEU A 226 16.08 12.05 -5.83
CA LEU A 226 15.45 10.84 -6.36
C LEU A 226 16.09 9.55 -5.84
N GLN A 227 17.39 9.55 -5.54
CA GLN A 227 18.09 8.37 -5.01
C GLN A 227 17.71 8.06 -3.57
N ASN A 228 17.58 9.08 -2.73
CA ASN A 228 17.42 8.89 -1.29
C ASN A 228 15.97 8.99 -0.84
N HIS A 229 15.05 9.38 -1.73
CA HIS A 229 13.66 9.60 -1.37
C HIS A 229 12.67 8.79 -2.17
N SER A 230 11.59 8.45 -1.47
CA SER A 230 10.34 8.03 -2.08
C SER A 230 9.27 9.06 -1.70
N ILE A 231 8.51 9.57 -2.66
CA ILE A 231 7.71 10.79 -2.47
C ILE A 231 6.23 10.44 -2.59
N CYS A 232 5.40 10.99 -1.72
CA CYS A 232 3.96 11.08 -1.91
C CYS A 232 3.58 12.56 -2.07
N PHE A 233 2.80 12.88 -3.09
CA PHE A 233 2.29 14.22 -3.32
C PHE A 233 0.81 14.23 -2.96
N THR A 234 0.43 15.13 -2.06
CA THR A 234 -0.96 15.44 -1.76
C THR A 234 -1.25 16.80 -2.37
N TYR A 235 -2.18 16.82 -3.33
CA TYR A 235 -2.54 18.01 -4.09
C TYR A 235 -4.05 18.14 -4.24
N ASN A 236 -4.49 19.37 -4.48
CA ASN A 236 -5.90 19.64 -4.73
C ASN A 236 -6.26 19.23 -6.16
N THR A 237 -7.27 18.38 -6.31
CA THR A 237 -7.82 18.06 -7.64
C THR A 237 -8.86 19.13 -7.94
N ASN A 238 -8.67 19.91 -9.00
CA ASN A 238 -9.58 21.02 -9.36
C ASN A 238 -11.01 20.55 -9.77
N GLN A 239 -11.42 19.33 -9.42
CA GLN A 239 -12.75 18.77 -9.62
C GLN A 239 -13.63 19.00 -8.38
N SER A 240 -14.26 20.17 -8.30
CA SER A 240 -15.42 20.42 -7.44
C SER A 240 -16.35 21.38 -8.19
N SER A 241 -17.35 20.85 -8.91
CA SER A 241 -18.44 21.64 -9.48
C SER A 241 -19.55 21.97 -8.46
N SER A 242 -19.45 21.49 -7.22
CA SER A 242 -20.35 21.81 -6.12
C SER A 242 -19.53 22.01 -4.85
N GLY A 243 -19.39 23.26 -4.41
CA GLY A 243 -18.41 23.74 -3.42
C GLY A 243 -18.54 23.23 -1.98
N SER A 244 -18.70 21.92 -1.78
CA SER A 244 -18.69 21.29 -0.46
C SER A 244 -17.82 20.03 -0.34
N ASP A 245 -17.37 19.40 -1.44
CA ASP A 245 -16.41 18.28 -1.40
C ASP A 245 -15.31 18.49 -2.44
N ARG A 246 -14.18 19.05 -2.00
CA ARG A 246 -12.95 19.12 -2.81
C ARG A 246 -12.35 17.70 -2.83
N MET A 247 -12.18 17.10 -4.01
CA MET A 247 -11.49 15.80 -4.12
C MET A 247 -9.98 15.98 -4.06
N GLU A 248 -9.32 15.06 -3.37
CA GLU A 248 -7.88 15.07 -3.09
C GLU A 248 -7.16 14.08 -4.00
N GLY A 249 -5.99 14.49 -4.49
CA GLY A 249 -5.13 13.69 -5.35
C GLY A 249 -3.93 13.23 -4.54
N ASP A 250 -3.69 11.92 -4.55
CA ASP A 250 -2.51 11.32 -3.94
C ASP A 250 -1.73 10.57 -5.01
N ASP A 251 -0.58 11.14 -5.35
CA ASP A 251 0.39 10.55 -6.26
C ASP A 251 1.59 10.03 -5.47
N TYR A 252 2.25 9.02 -5.99
CA TYR A 252 3.45 8.46 -5.36
C TYR A 252 4.55 8.20 -6.39
N LEU A 253 5.77 8.53 -6.01
CA LEU A 253 6.97 8.40 -6.83
C LEU A 253 8.02 7.56 -6.11
N VAL A 254 8.55 6.60 -6.86
CA VAL A 254 9.64 5.72 -6.44
C VAL A 254 10.71 5.71 -7.51
N SER A 255 11.97 5.84 -7.11
CA SER A 255 13.08 5.60 -8.01
C SER A 255 13.46 4.13 -8.00
N LYS A 256 13.65 3.53 -9.17
CA LYS A 256 14.27 2.22 -9.26
C LYS A 256 15.76 2.33 -8.93
N PRO A 257 16.39 1.27 -8.41
CA PRO A 257 17.84 1.20 -8.31
C PRO A 257 18.48 1.51 -9.66
N ALA A 258 19.64 2.17 -9.64
CA ALA A 258 20.41 2.37 -10.87
C ALA A 258 20.71 0.99 -11.49
N SER A 259 20.39 0.82 -12.78
CA SER A 259 20.87 -0.37 -13.49
C SER A 259 22.39 -0.32 -13.54
N PRO A 260 23.11 -1.42 -13.29
CA PRO A 260 24.56 -1.43 -13.47
C PRO A 260 24.85 -1.11 -14.94
N THR A 261 25.41 0.07 -15.20
CA THR A 261 25.81 0.50 -16.53
C THR A 261 26.89 -0.44 -17.05
N THR A 262 26.52 -1.30 -18.01
CA THR A 262 27.48 -1.99 -18.87
C THR A 262 27.94 -0.99 -19.92
N THR A 263 28.84 -0.08 -19.54
CA THR A 263 29.50 0.81 -20.49
C THR A 263 30.93 0.34 -20.72
N THR A 264 31.15 -0.33 -21.85
CA THR A 264 32.42 -0.32 -22.57
C THR A 264 32.77 1.13 -22.89
N THR A 265 33.78 1.66 -22.21
CA THR A 265 34.30 3.01 -22.41
C THR A 265 35.02 3.09 -23.75
N THR A 266 34.52 3.93 -24.66
CA THR A 266 35.33 4.50 -25.75
C THR A 266 35.20 6.03 -25.69
N SER A 267 36.36 6.66 -25.49
CA SER A 267 36.77 8.08 -25.61
C SER A 267 35.87 9.24 -25.11
N ASP A 268 36.53 10.10 -24.30
CA ASP A 268 36.43 11.58 -24.19
C ASP A 268 35.11 12.28 -23.86
N SER A 269 34.02 11.57 -23.57
CA SER A 269 32.83 12.18 -22.96
C SER A 269 32.79 11.94 -21.45
N PRO A 270 32.40 12.93 -20.62
CA PRO A 270 32.13 12.66 -19.21
C PRO A 270 31.11 11.52 -19.13
N PRO A 271 31.26 10.58 -18.17
CA PRO A 271 30.34 9.45 -18.06
C PRO A 271 28.91 9.98 -17.95
N PRO A 272 27.96 9.43 -18.72
CA PRO A 272 26.57 9.86 -18.61
C PRO A 272 26.13 9.72 -17.16
N GLN A 273 25.45 10.75 -16.65
CA GLN A 273 24.87 10.73 -15.31
C GLN A 273 24.01 9.45 -15.17
N PRO A 274 24.13 8.68 -14.07
CA PRO A 274 23.38 7.44 -13.92
C PRO A 274 21.88 7.75 -13.90
N GLN A 275 21.22 7.47 -15.02
CA GLN A 275 19.79 7.69 -15.19
C GLN A 275 19.03 6.61 -14.42
N ARG A 276 18.14 7.02 -13.50
CA ARG A 276 17.24 6.11 -12.79
C ARG A 276 15.85 6.15 -13.45
N ASP A 277 15.32 4.97 -13.71
CA ASP A 277 13.91 4.83 -14.08
C ASP A 277 13.04 5.12 -12.85
N LEU A 278 11.93 5.79 -13.05
CA LEU A 278 10.98 6.18 -12.00
C LEU A 278 9.71 5.34 -12.13
N ILE A 279 9.03 5.11 -11.02
CA ILE A 279 7.67 4.57 -10.99
C ILE A 279 6.78 5.63 -10.37
N LEU A 280 5.79 6.09 -11.13
CA LEU A 280 4.75 7.01 -10.69
C LEU A 280 3.41 6.26 -10.68
N GLY A 281 2.64 6.38 -9.61
CA GLY A 281 1.25 5.95 -9.57
C GLY A 281 0.39 6.99 -8.88
N GLY A 282 -0.91 6.97 -9.16
CA GLY A 282 -1.80 8.05 -8.73
C GLY A 282 -2.88 8.33 -9.77
N GLY A 283 -3.40 9.55 -9.79
CA GLY A 283 -4.35 10.02 -10.82
C GLY A 283 -5.72 9.32 -10.85
N ARG A 284 -6.04 8.46 -9.86
CA ARG A 284 -7.29 7.66 -9.85
C ARG A 284 -8.57 8.50 -9.94
N HIS A 285 -8.54 9.72 -9.41
CA HIS A 285 -9.65 10.67 -9.48
C HIS A 285 -9.97 11.14 -10.92
N LEU A 286 -9.08 10.90 -11.89
CA LEU A 286 -9.26 11.24 -13.30
C LEU A 286 -9.92 10.12 -14.12
N ALA A 287 -10.05 8.93 -13.54
CA ALA A 287 -10.51 7.74 -14.25
C ALA A 287 -11.94 7.87 -14.79
N ALA A 288 -12.27 7.02 -15.75
CA ALA A 288 -13.59 6.95 -16.36
C ALA A 288 -14.69 6.47 -15.44
N ILE A 289 -14.36 5.43 -14.69
CA ILE A 289 -15.19 4.98 -13.58
C ILE A 289 -14.84 5.86 -12.40
N PRO A 290 -15.81 6.49 -11.71
CA PRO A 290 -15.54 7.31 -10.54
C PRO A 290 -14.65 6.57 -9.54
N ASN A 291 -13.44 7.09 -9.35
CA ASN A 291 -12.40 6.52 -8.49
C ASN A 291 -12.07 5.04 -8.74
N GLU A 292 -12.37 4.50 -9.93
CA GLU A 292 -12.19 3.08 -10.26
C GLU A 292 -12.87 2.12 -9.27
N GLU A 293 -13.89 2.58 -8.53
CA GLU A 293 -14.60 1.76 -7.56
C GLU A 293 -15.40 0.65 -8.25
N PHE A 294 -15.44 -0.52 -7.61
CA PHE A 294 -16.08 -1.73 -8.09
C PHE A 294 -15.50 -2.32 -9.37
N ASN A 295 -14.34 -1.82 -9.82
CA ASN A 295 -13.64 -2.36 -10.98
C ASN A 295 -12.75 -3.54 -10.58
N THR A 296 -12.97 -4.69 -11.21
CA THR A 296 -12.16 -5.92 -11.04
C THR A 296 -11.35 -6.28 -12.29
N ASP A 297 -11.42 -5.49 -13.35
CA ASP A 297 -10.70 -5.73 -14.60
C ASP A 297 -9.37 -4.95 -14.61
N ASP A 298 -8.28 -5.64 -14.33
CA ASP A 298 -6.92 -5.14 -14.46
C ASP A 298 -6.23 -5.56 -15.78
N THR A 299 -6.99 -5.99 -16.79
CA THR A 299 -6.44 -6.32 -18.12
C THR A 299 -6.26 -5.10 -19.03
N SER A 300 -6.87 -3.97 -18.67
CA SER A 300 -6.85 -2.72 -19.42
C SER A 300 -6.35 -1.55 -18.57
N ILE A 301 -5.80 -0.53 -19.24
CA ILE A 301 -5.45 0.76 -18.64
C ILE A 301 -6.57 1.78 -18.85
N ASP A 302 -6.70 2.76 -17.96
CA ASP A 302 -7.51 3.95 -18.20
C ASP A 302 -6.64 5.04 -18.85
N GLU A 303 -7.02 5.49 -20.05
CA GLU A 303 -6.21 6.43 -20.82
C GLU A 303 -6.18 7.84 -20.21
N ARG A 304 -7.20 8.25 -19.43
CA ARG A 304 -7.16 9.54 -18.72
C ARG A 304 -6.12 9.53 -17.61
N VAL A 305 -6.08 8.43 -16.86
CA VAL A 305 -5.06 8.21 -15.84
C VAL A 305 -3.68 8.06 -16.49
N ALA A 306 -3.57 7.32 -17.60
CA ALA A 306 -2.31 7.13 -18.32
C ALA A 306 -1.74 8.46 -18.82
N SER A 307 -2.56 9.25 -19.54
CA SER A 307 -2.16 10.56 -20.05
C SER A 307 -1.66 11.49 -18.95
N TYR A 308 -2.36 11.52 -17.81
CA TYR A 308 -1.91 12.27 -16.63
C TYR A 308 -0.55 11.77 -16.11
N LEU A 309 -0.41 10.47 -15.86
CA LEU A 309 0.81 9.90 -15.28
C LEU A 309 2.03 10.10 -16.20
N ARG A 310 1.85 10.13 -17.52
CA ARG A 310 2.92 10.40 -18.50
C ARG A 310 3.47 11.82 -18.44
N THR A 311 2.70 12.78 -17.91
CA THR A 311 3.10 14.21 -17.87
C THR A 311 3.25 14.78 -16.47
N ALA A 312 2.65 14.15 -15.44
CA ALA A 312 2.50 14.70 -14.09
C ALA A 312 3.81 15.14 -13.44
N LEU A 313 4.94 14.45 -13.67
CA LEU A 313 6.23 14.89 -13.16
C LEU A 313 6.59 16.30 -13.65
N ALA A 314 6.43 16.54 -14.96
CA ALA A 314 6.72 17.83 -15.56
C ALA A 314 5.60 18.85 -15.30
N THR A 315 4.33 18.47 -15.38
CA THR A 315 3.22 19.44 -15.39
C THR A 315 2.63 19.71 -14.02
N GLN A 316 2.64 18.74 -13.11
CA GLN A 316 2.01 18.84 -11.79
C GLN A 316 3.05 19.10 -10.69
N HIS A 317 4.15 18.32 -10.66
CA HIS A 317 4.98 18.26 -9.46
C HIS A 317 6.29 19.09 -9.53
N PHE A 318 7.03 19.04 -10.65
CA PHE A 318 8.37 19.65 -10.73
C PHE A 318 8.51 20.82 -11.71
N GLY A 319 7.63 21.01 -12.70
CA GLY A 319 7.84 22.01 -13.77
C GLY A 319 7.47 23.46 -13.46
N GLY A 320 7.46 23.87 -12.20
CA GLY A 320 7.17 25.24 -11.79
C GLY A 320 8.40 26.15 -11.78
N GLY A 321 8.92 26.51 -12.95
CA GLY A 321 10.01 27.50 -13.05
C GLY A 321 10.18 28.05 -14.47
N ASP A 322 9.70 29.27 -14.68
CA ASP A 322 9.76 30.09 -15.89
C ASP A 322 8.95 29.65 -17.12
N SER A 323 7.78 30.29 -17.25
CA SER A 323 7.00 30.53 -18.47
C SER A 323 7.74 31.37 -19.53
N GLY A 324 9.07 31.30 -19.59
CA GLY A 324 9.93 32.14 -20.45
C GLY A 324 10.91 31.38 -21.36
N GLY A 325 11.01 30.05 -21.28
CA GLY A 325 11.88 29.25 -22.14
C GLY A 325 11.09 28.14 -22.83
N GLY A 326 11.01 28.15 -24.15
CA GLY A 326 10.33 27.14 -24.97
C GLY A 326 10.97 25.74 -24.94
N GLY A 327 10.99 25.09 -23.78
CA GLY A 327 11.30 23.66 -23.62
C GLY A 327 10.00 22.88 -23.42
N GLY A 328 9.53 22.21 -24.47
CA GLY A 328 8.20 21.60 -24.53
C GLY A 328 7.86 20.66 -23.38
N GLY A 329 6.75 20.94 -22.70
CA GLY A 329 6.04 19.99 -21.84
C GLY A 329 5.50 18.84 -22.68
N GLY A 330 6.28 17.77 -22.79
CA GLY A 330 5.85 16.54 -23.45
C GLY A 330 6.06 15.34 -22.55
N GLU A 331 5.41 14.23 -22.92
CA GLU A 331 5.35 12.99 -22.14
C GLU A 331 6.72 12.38 -21.82
N GLU A 332 6.95 12.00 -20.58
CA GLU A 332 8.13 11.23 -20.21
C GLU A 332 8.24 9.93 -21.03
N GLN A 333 9.46 9.41 -21.20
CA GLN A 333 9.62 8.17 -21.95
C GLN A 333 8.99 7.02 -21.14
N VAL A 334 7.86 6.50 -21.62
CA VAL A 334 7.17 5.37 -20.99
C VAL A 334 7.94 4.08 -21.23
N LEU A 335 8.28 3.38 -20.15
CA LEU A 335 8.89 2.06 -20.18
C LEU A 335 7.84 0.96 -20.05
N ARG A 336 6.84 1.18 -19.20
CA ARG A 336 5.72 0.25 -18.97
C ARG A 336 4.59 0.95 -18.23
N GLU A 337 3.36 0.52 -18.51
CA GLU A 337 2.17 0.87 -17.73
C GLU A 337 1.46 -0.40 -17.28
N TRP A 338 0.84 -0.35 -16.11
CA TRP A 338 0.06 -1.48 -15.61
C TRP A 338 -1.00 -1.02 -14.62
N THR A 339 -2.04 -1.84 -14.50
CA THR A 339 -3.09 -1.73 -13.50
C THR A 339 -2.99 -2.85 -12.48
N GLY A 340 -3.74 -2.71 -11.40
CA GLY A 340 -3.94 -3.76 -10.41
C GLY A 340 -5.08 -3.43 -9.46
N ILE A 341 -5.73 -4.47 -8.96
CA ILE A 341 -6.93 -4.33 -8.11
C ILE A 341 -6.56 -4.40 -6.62
N VAL A 342 -7.07 -3.44 -5.87
CA VAL A 342 -6.92 -3.31 -4.41
C VAL A 342 -8.27 -3.58 -3.74
N GLY A 343 -8.27 -4.27 -2.60
CA GLY A 343 -9.44 -4.40 -1.75
C GLY A 343 -9.51 -3.24 -0.76
N HIS A 344 -10.40 -2.27 -0.99
CA HIS A 344 -10.66 -1.14 -0.10
C HIS A 344 -11.66 -1.50 0.99
N THR A 345 -11.31 -1.18 2.23
CA THR A 345 -12.19 -1.28 3.39
C THR A 345 -12.65 0.12 3.85
N PRO A 346 -13.90 0.29 4.34
CA PRO A 346 -14.41 1.58 4.77
C PRO A 346 -13.61 2.26 5.90
N ASP A 347 -12.99 1.47 6.77
CA ASP A 347 -12.16 1.94 7.88
C ASP A 347 -10.66 1.92 7.56
N GLU A 348 -10.31 1.61 6.30
CA GLU A 348 -8.95 1.46 5.79
C GLU A 348 -8.07 0.43 6.54
N ASN A 349 -8.67 -0.36 7.42
CA ASN A 349 -7.99 -1.44 8.13
C ASN A 349 -8.09 -2.76 7.36
N PRO A 350 -7.06 -3.62 7.42
CA PRO A 350 -7.15 -4.96 6.89
C PRO A 350 -8.17 -5.79 7.68
N VAL A 351 -8.67 -6.85 7.04
CA VAL A 351 -9.64 -7.79 7.60
C VAL A 351 -8.93 -9.13 7.83
N LEU A 352 -8.74 -9.48 9.11
CA LEU A 352 -7.92 -10.60 9.56
C LEU A 352 -8.70 -11.56 10.46
N GLY A 353 -8.32 -12.83 10.47
CA GLY A 353 -8.72 -13.80 11.49
C GLY A 353 -9.86 -14.72 11.06
N ALA A 354 -10.54 -15.32 12.04
CA ALA A 354 -11.60 -16.28 11.82
C ALA A 354 -12.86 -15.61 11.23
N VAL A 355 -13.42 -16.21 10.19
CA VAL A 355 -14.64 -15.75 9.52
C VAL A 355 -15.84 -16.44 10.17
N ALA A 356 -16.51 -15.73 11.08
CA ALA A 356 -17.77 -16.17 11.67
C ALA A 356 -18.93 -15.78 10.74
N VAL A 357 -19.59 -16.79 10.15
CA VAL A 357 -20.80 -16.63 9.33
C VAL A 357 -21.86 -17.59 9.85
N SER A 358 -23.07 -17.08 10.10
CA SER A 358 -24.19 -17.89 10.58
C SER A 358 -24.44 -19.11 9.68
N GLY A 359 -24.62 -20.28 10.30
CA GLY A 359 -24.85 -21.54 9.60
C GLY A 359 -23.61 -22.18 8.98
N ARG A 360 -22.40 -21.63 9.16
CA ARG A 360 -21.14 -22.23 8.71
C ARG A 360 -20.29 -22.71 9.89
N PRO A 361 -19.58 -23.84 9.75
CA PRO A 361 -18.69 -24.33 10.81
C PRO A 361 -17.41 -23.48 10.91
N PRO A 362 -16.61 -23.66 11.97
CA PRO A 362 -15.26 -23.08 12.06
C PRO A 362 -14.32 -23.55 10.94
N GLY A 363 -13.17 -22.89 10.81
CA GLY A 363 -12.12 -23.25 9.86
C GLY A 363 -12.05 -22.37 8.60
N LEU A 364 -12.91 -21.36 8.47
CA LEU A 364 -12.76 -20.31 7.46
C LEU A 364 -12.03 -19.10 8.07
N TRP A 365 -11.01 -18.62 7.36
CA TRP A 365 -10.14 -17.53 7.79
C TRP A 365 -9.98 -16.50 6.68
N ILE A 366 -9.61 -15.27 7.02
CA ILE A 366 -9.39 -14.17 6.07
C ILE A 366 -8.10 -13.40 6.38
N CYS A 367 -7.43 -12.96 5.32
CA CYS A 367 -6.31 -12.01 5.36
C CYS A 367 -6.37 -11.15 4.08
N ALA A 368 -7.15 -10.06 4.12
CA ALA A 368 -7.53 -9.29 2.93
C ALA A 368 -7.84 -7.83 3.27
N GLY A 369 -8.11 -7.00 2.26
CA GLY A 369 -8.63 -5.64 2.46
C GLY A 369 -7.57 -4.62 2.85
N PHE A 370 -6.40 -4.69 2.21
CA PHE A 370 -5.25 -3.87 2.60
C PHE A 370 -5.29 -2.40 2.13
N THR A 371 -6.31 -1.97 1.39
CA THR A 371 -6.59 -0.55 1.06
C THR A 371 -5.36 0.24 0.59
N GLY A 372 -4.59 -0.33 -0.34
CA GLY A 372 -3.41 0.32 -0.94
C GLY A 372 -2.14 0.27 -0.08
N HIS A 373 -2.23 -0.23 1.16
CA HIS A 373 -1.15 -0.28 2.15
C HIS A 373 -0.59 -1.70 2.36
N GLY A 374 -0.69 -2.56 1.33
CA GLY A 374 -0.29 -3.98 1.43
C GLY A 374 1.16 -4.18 1.87
N MET A 375 2.10 -3.39 1.34
CA MET A 375 3.51 -3.49 1.75
C MET A 375 3.75 -3.09 3.21
N ALA A 376 2.91 -2.22 3.77
CA ALA A 376 3.02 -1.75 5.14
C ALA A 376 2.27 -2.62 6.16
N LEU A 377 1.43 -3.57 5.70
CA LEU A 377 0.53 -4.31 6.58
C LEU A 377 0.54 -5.83 6.38
N ALA A 378 0.69 -6.31 5.15
CA ALA A 378 0.38 -7.70 4.80
C ALA A 378 1.33 -8.73 5.42
N PHE A 379 2.61 -8.40 5.59
CA PHE A 379 3.62 -9.35 6.08
C PHE A 379 3.33 -9.79 7.52
N ARG A 380 3.15 -8.82 8.43
CA ARG A 380 2.75 -9.11 9.82
C ARG A 380 1.30 -9.55 9.94
N SER A 381 0.42 -9.15 9.03
CA SER A 381 -0.93 -9.70 8.99
C SER A 381 -0.92 -11.20 8.69
N ALA A 382 -0.06 -11.66 7.78
CA ALA A 382 0.12 -13.08 7.49
C ALA A 382 0.68 -13.84 8.70
N ASP A 383 1.67 -13.28 9.39
CA ASP A 383 2.22 -13.84 10.64
C ASP A 383 1.10 -13.99 11.70
N ALA A 384 0.36 -12.90 11.95
CA ALA A 384 -0.75 -12.90 12.90
C ALA A 384 -1.80 -13.96 12.59
N VAL A 385 -2.31 -13.99 11.35
CA VAL A 385 -3.34 -14.94 10.95
C VAL A 385 -2.82 -16.38 10.97
N SER A 386 -1.55 -16.61 10.62
CA SER A 386 -0.95 -17.94 10.72
C SER A 386 -0.91 -18.46 12.16
N SER A 387 -0.56 -17.61 13.13
CA SER A 387 -0.59 -17.98 14.55
C SER A 387 -2.01 -18.20 15.06
N LEU A 388 -2.99 -17.41 14.61
CA LEU A 388 -4.41 -17.65 14.93
C LEU A 388 -4.91 -18.99 14.38
N VAL A 389 -4.59 -19.33 13.12
CA VAL A 389 -4.95 -20.61 12.50
C VAL A 389 -4.36 -21.80 13.26
N LEU A 390 -3.15 -21.63 13.81
CA LEU A 390 -2.46 -22.65 14.60
C LEU A 390 -2.90 -22.70 16.08
N GLY A 391 -3.88 -21.88 16.50
CA GLY A 391 -4.36 -21.83 17.88
C GLY A 391 -3.40 -21.14 18.85
N ARG A 392 -2.47 -20.32 18.35
CA ARG A 392 -1.44 -19.61 19.12
C ARG A 392 -1.81 -18.14 19.35
N GLU A 393 -3.05 -17.89 19.75
CA GLU A 393 -3.57 -16.54 19.96
C GLU A 393 -2.78 -15.75 21.02
N GLY A 394 -2.23 -16.45 22.02
CA GLY A 394 -1.37 -15.86 23.04
C GLY A 394 -0.10 -15.19 22.49
N GLU A 395 0.37 -15.56 21.30
CA GLU A 395 1.57 -14.98 20.67
C GLU A 395 1.28 -13.63 20.01
N VAL A 396 0.01 -13.34 19.67
CA VAL A 396 -0.37 -12.17 18.85
C VAL A 396 -1.23 -11.15 19.59
N LYS A 397 -1.90 -11.57 20.67
CA LYS A 397 -2.89 -10.77 21.42
C LYS A 397 -2.41 -9.39 21.88
N ASP A 398 -1.11 -9.23 22.14
CA ASP A 398 -0.54 -8.02 22.75
C ASP A 398 -0.13 -6.98 21.69
N TRP A 399 0.03 -7.38 20.43
CA TRP A 399 0.50 -6.49 19.36
C TRP A 399 -0.40 -6.43 18.13
N LEU A 400 -1.35 -7.37 17.97
CA LEU A 400 -2.31 -7.36 16.86
C LEU A 400 -3.44 -6.34 17.16
N PRO A 401 -3.64 -5.31 16.31
CA PRO A 401 -4.72 -4.36 16.52
C PRO A 401 -6.08 -5.08 16.46
N ARG A 402 -6.89 -4.91 17.51
CA ARG A 402 -8.24 -5.49 17.56
C ARG A 402 -9.15 -4.97 16.44
N SER A 403 -8.91 -3.76 15.96
CA SER A 403 -9.60 -3.18 14.80
C SER A 403 -9.40 -3.99 13.52
N PHE A 404 -8.31 -4.76 13.42
CA PHE A 404 -7.98 -5.56 12.23
C PHE A 404 -8.69 -6.92 12.22
N LEU A 405 -9.27 -7.37 13.33
CA LEU A 405 -9.98 -8.65 13.41
C LEU A 405 -11.37 -8.58 12.73
N TRP A 406 -11.77 -9.65 12.04
CA TRP A 406 -13.05 -9.79 11.33
C TRP A 406 -14.24 -9.24 12.12
N GLU A 407 -14.34 -9.59 13.41
CA GLU A 407 -15.43 -9.20 14.30
C GLU A 407 -15.27 -7.84 14.98
N SER A 408 -14.39 -6.96 14.49
CA SER A 408 -14.21 -5.63 15.09
C SER A 408 -15.55 -4.87 15.15
N LYS A 409 -15.78 -4.10 16.22
CA LYS A 409 -17.07 -3.44 16.51
C LYS A 409 -17.64 -2.67 15.31
N GLY A 410 -16.77 -1.93 14.60
CA GLY A 410 -17.16 -1.18 13.40
C GLY A 410 -17.60 -2.07 12.24
N ARG A 411 -17.07 -3.30 12.14
CA ARG A 411 -17.40 -4.27 11.08
C ARG A 411 -18.61 -5.14 11.39
N ARG A 412 -18.93 -5.41 12.65
CA ARG A 412 -20.13 -6.16 13.08
C ARG A 412 -21.42 -5.66 12.40
N ARG A 413 -21.58 -4.33 12.35
CA ARG A 413 -22.68 -3.64 11.65
C ARG A 413 -22.80 -4.01 10.17
N TRP A 414 -21.69 -4.28 9.48
CA TRP A 414 -21.66 -4.61 8.06
C TRP A 414 -21.79 -6.12 7.79
N ILE A 415 -21.28 -6.97 8.70
CA ILE A 415 -21.30 -8.44 8.56
C ILE A 415 -22.59 -9.10 9.04
N GLY A 416 -23.57 -8.33 9.56
CA GLY A 416 -24.87 -8.86 9.97
C GLY A 416 -24.84 -9.63 11.29
N LEU A 417 -23.80 -9.43 12.10
CA LEU A 417 -23.79 -9.81 13.51
C LEU A 417 -24.38 -8.61 14.27
N GLY A 418 -25.45 -8.84 15.05
CA GLY A 418 -26.07 -7.78 15.86
C GLY A 418 -25.07 -7.05 16.75
N GLU A 419 -25.40 -5.83 17.16
CA GLU A 419 -24.54 -4.98 18.02
C GLU A 419 -24.07 -5.69 19.30
#